data_AF-A0A1Q5LZ54-F1
#
_entry.id   AF-A0A1Q5LZ54-F1
#
_cell.length_a   1.000
_cell.length_b   1.000
_cell.length_c   1.000
_cell.angle_alpha   90.00
_cell.angle_beta   90.00
_cell.angle_gamma   90.00
#
_symmetry.space_group_name_H-M   'P 1'
#
loop_
_entity.id
_entity.type
_entity.pdbx_description
1 polymer ?
#
loop_
_entity_poly.entity_id
_entity_poly.type
_entity_poly.pdbx_seq_one_letter_code
_entity_poly.pdbx_strand_id
1 'polypeptide(L)'
;MTERPTTNWRRGIAEEAAELAAGTLDPDCACMVDLFPDALLSATDAVLDAFEAELPTLAVGDDEQVFAVVERVVLALNAVNEAHDECAFETDEREQLCLYIDEALTEHGVDVAALTASRGLGRHELTDQWRDW
;
A
#
# COMPACT_ATOMS: atom_id res chain seq x y z
N MET A 1 4.88 -13.05 5.51
CA MET A 1 4.06 -12.34 4.53
C MET A 1 3.16 -11.43 5.31
N THR A 2 3.56 -10.18 5.36
CA THR A 2 2.73 -9.06 5.82
C THR A 2 1.35 -9.10 5.14
N GLU A 3 0.30 -8.79 5.90
CA GLU A 3 -1.07 -8.71 5.38
C GLU A 3 -1.17 -7.52 4.40
N ARG A 4 -1.70 -7.76 3.19
CA ARG A 4 -1.88 -6.68 2.21
C ARG A 4 -2.89 -5.64 2.72
N PRO A 5 -2.67 -4.34 2.49
CA PRO A 5 -3.63 -3.29 2.85
C PRO A 5 -5.04 -3.54 2.31
N THR A 6 -5.15 -3.98 1.05
CA THR A 6 -6.42 -4.32 0.40
C THR A 6 -7.18 -5.47 1.09
N THR A 7 -6.51 -6.32 1.86
CA THR A 7 -7.16 -7.36 2.69
C THR A 7 -7.86 -6.72 3.88
N ASN A 8 -7.21 -5.73 4.52
CA ASN A 8 -7.78 -4.96 5.61
C ASN A 8 -9.01 -4.18 5.13
N TRP A 9 -8.91 -3.49 4.00
CA TRP A 9 -10.02 -2.70 3.44
C TRP A 9 -11.23 -3.57 3.08
N ARG A 10 -11.00 -4.75 2.48
CA ARG A 10 -12.07 -5.74 2.21
C ARG A 10 -12.71 -6.30 3.47
N ARG A 11 -11.91 -6.51 4.53
CA ARG A 11 -12.45 -6.91 5.84
C ARG A 11 -13.38 -5.82 6.39
N GLY A 12 -12.99 -4.55 6.28
CA GLY A 12 -13.84 -3.42 6.68
C GLY A 12 -15.16 -3.36 5.89
N ILE A 13 -15.14 -3.57 4.57
CA ILE A 13 -16.38 -3.72 3.77
C ILE A 13 -17.27 -4.86 4.30
N ALA A 14 -16.67 -6.02 4.59
CA ALA A 14 -17.42 -7.18 5.06
C ALA A 14 -18.01 -6.99 6.47
N GLU A 15 -17.29 -6.29 7.35
CA GLU A 15 -17.75 -5.90 8.69
C GLU A 15 -18.93 -4.95 8.60
N GLU A 16 -18.82 -3.88 7.80
CA GLU A 16 -19.91 -2.92 7.57
C GLU A 16 -21.17 -3.61 7.01
N ALA A 17 -20.99 -4.49 6.02
CA ALA A 17 -22.09 -5.28 5.45
C ALA A 17 -22.78 -6.19 6.49
N ALA A 18 -22.02 -6.76 7.43
CA ALA A 18 -22.57 -7.58 8.50
C ALA A 18 -23.37 -6.73 9.51
N GLU A 19 -22.91 -5.53 9.84
CA GLU A 19 -23.60 -4.59 10.72
C GLU A 19 -24.91 -4.07 10.10
N LEU A 20 -24.91 -3.78 8.79
CA LEU A 20 -26.14 -3.45 8.05
C LEU A 20 -27.15 -4.60 8.07
N ALA A 21 -26.68 -5.83 7.84
CA ALA A 21 -27.53 -7.02 7.88
C ALA A 21 -28.09 -7.28 9.29
N ALA A 22 -27.33 -6.94 10.34
CA ALA A 22 -27.76 -7.00 11.72
C ALA A 22 -28.66 -5.82 12.14
N GLY A 23 -28.77 -4.78 11.31
CA GLY A 23 -29.48 -3.54 11.62
C GLY A 23 -28.82 -2.71 12.73
N THR A 24 -27.53 -2.90 12.96
CA THR A 24 -26.74 -2.17 13.96
C THR A 24 -26.05 -0.93 13.40
N LEU A 25 -25.92 -0.86 12.07
CA LEU A 25 -25.45 0.30 11.34
C LEU A 25 -26.59 0.93 10.54
N ASP A 26 -26.65 2.26 10.52
CA ASP A 26 -27.57 2.99 9.66
C ASP A 26 -27.06 2.92 8.21
N PRO A 27 -27.90 2.59 7.21
CA PRO A 27 -27.51 2.62 5.81
C PRO A 27 -26.90 3.94 5.35
N ASP A 28 -27.31 5.08 5.92
CA ASP A 28 -26.74 6.39 5.59
C ASP A 28 -25.33 6.60 6.18
N CYS A 29 -24.90 5.71 7.09
CA CYS A 29 -23.54 5.69 7.65
C CYS A 29 -22.63 4.67 6.97
N ALA A 30 -23.14 3.83 6.05
CA ALA A 30 -22.35 2.87 5.31
C ALA A 30 -21.60 3.57 4.18
N CYS A 31 -20.26 3.56 4.23
CA CYS A 31 -19.42 4.24 3.26
C CYS A 31 -18.27 3.38 2.73
N MET A 32 -17.99 2.22 3.33
CA MET A 32 -16.80 1.42 2.98
C MET A 32 -16.81 0.94 1.53
N VAL A 33 -17.98 0.62 0.97
CA VAL A 33 -18.11 0.20 -0.44
C VAL A 33 -17.84 1.36 -1.40
N ASP A 34 -18.19 2.58 -1.01
CA ASP A 34 -17.96 3.79 -1.81
C ASP A 34 -16.51 4.28 -1.69
N LEU A 35 -15.89 4.13 -0.51
CA LEU A 35 -14.48 4.44 -0.27
C LEU A 35 -13.53 3.45 -0.96
N PHE A 36 -13.90 2.16 -0.98
CA PHE A 36 -13.08 1.08 -1.54
C PHE A 36 -13.81 0.35 -2.66
N PRO A 37 -14.10 1.02 -3.80
CA PRO A 37 -14.75 0.36 -4.92
C PRO A 37 -13.86 -0.77 -5.46
N ASP A 38 -14.49 -1.83 -5.99
CA ASP A 38 -13.77 -3.02 -6.51
C ASP A 38 -12.67 -2.67 -7.53
N ALA A 39 -12.90 -1.61 -8.32
CA ALA A 39 -11.92 -1.11 -9.28
C ALA A 39 -10.63 -0.61 -8.61
N LEU A 40 -10.76 0.18 -7.53
CA LEU A 40 -9.63 0.65 -6.74
C LEU A 40 -8.88 -0.54 -6.12
N LEU A 41 -9.62 -1.42 -5.43
CA LEU A 41 -9.02 -2.59 -4.78
C LEU A 41 -8.25 -3.47 -5.76
N SER A 42 -8.82 -3.72 -6.95
CA SER A 42 -8.20 -4.53 -7.98
C SER A 42 -6.98 -3.84 -8.61
N ALA A 43 -7.04 -2.52 -8.81
CA ALA A 43 -5.92 -1.75 -9.34
C ALA A 43 -4.75 -1.73 -8.35
N THR A 44 -5.02 -1.47 -7.07
CA THR A 44 -4.01 -1.52 -6.01
C THR A 44 -3.41 -2.92 -5.89
N ASP A 45 -4.22 -3.99 -5.89
CA ASP A 45 -3.71 -5.36 -5.85
C ASP A 45 -2.79 -5.69 -7.03
N ALA A 46 -3.11 -5.23 -8.23
CA ALA A 46 -2.25 -5.44 -9.40
C ALA A 46 -0.89 -4.75 -9.26
N VAL A 47 -0.84 -3.58 -8.62
CA VAL A 47 0.42 -2.88 -8.32
C VAL A 47 1.22 -3.63 -7.27
N LEU A 48 0.57 -4.11 -6.20
CA LEU A 48 1.23 -4.91 -5.17
C LEU A 48 1.70 -6.27 -5.69
N ASP A 49 0.94 -6.93 -6.57
CA ASP A 49 1.33 -8.17 -7.25
C ASP A 49 2.62 -7.96 -8.06
N ALA A 50 2.70 -6.86 -8.81
CA ALA A 50 3.89 -6.53 -9.60
C ALA A 50 5.10 -6.30 -8.69
N PHE A 51 4.93 -5.53 -7.61
CA PHE A 51 5.98 -5.31 -6.61
C PHE A 51 6.46 -6.61 -5.96
N GLU A 52 5.54 -7.45 -5.48
CA GLU A 52 5.87 -8.74 -4.85
C GLU A 52 6.61 -9.69 -5.83
N ALA A 53 6.26 -9.67 -7.12
CA ALA A 53 6.93 -10.47 -8.14
C ALA A 53 8.39 -10.06 -8.36
N GLU A 54 8.76 -8.83 -8.00
CA GLU A 54 10.11 -8.30 -8.13
C GLU A 54 10.99 -8.56 -6.92
N LEU A 55 10.41 -8.72 -5.73
CA LEU A 55 11.16 -8.93 -4.48
C LEU A 55 12.16 -10.11 -4.54
N PRO A 56 11.83 -11.27 -5.15
CA PRO A 56 12.79 -12.38 -5.28
C PRO A 56 14.00 -12.07 -6.18
N THR A 57 13.92 -11.02 -7.00
CA THR A 57 14.99 -10.61 -7.93
C THR A 57 15.99 -9.64 -7.30
N LEU A 58 15.70 -9.14 -6.09
CA LEU A 58 16.57 -8.22 -5.37
C LEU A 58 17.84 -8.94 -4.91
N ALA A 59 18.99 -8.43 -5.35
CA ALA A 59 20.28 -8.89 -4.86
C ALA A 59 20.60 -8.25 -3.51
N VAL A 60 21.08 -9.06 -2.56
CA VAL A 60 21.53 -8.57 -1.25
C VAL A 60 22.66 -7.55 -1.44
N GLY A 61 22.47 -6.33 -0.97
CA GLY A 61 23.44 -5.24 -1.05
C GLY A 61 23.37 -4.39 -2.33
N ASP A 62 22.34 -4.58 -3.17
CA ASP A 62 22.06 -3.68 -4.30
C ASP A 62 21.02 -2.62 -3.91
N ASP A 63 21.49 -1.63 -3.15
CA ASP A 63 20.65 -0.52 -2.66
C ASP A 63 19.97 0.25 -3.80
N GLU A 64 20.64 0.40 -4.95
CA GLU A 64 20.07 1.07 -6.12
C GLU A 64 18.90 0.27 -6.70
N GLN A 65 19.03 -1.05 -6.80
CA GLN A 65 17.95 -1.92 -7.25
C GLN A 65 16.75 -1.86 -6.30
N VAL A 66 16.98 -1.85 -4.98
CA VAL A 66 15.89 -1.73 -4.00
C VAL A 66 15.15 -0.41 -4.17
N PHE A 67 15.87 0.72 -4.25
CA PHE A 67 15.22 2.02 -4.46
C PHE A 67 14.48 2.09 -5.80
N ALA A 68 14.99 1.47 -6.86
CA ALA A 68 14.31 1.42 -8.16
C ALA A 68 13.02 0.57 -8.12
N VAL A 69 12.94 -0.46 -7.27
CA VAL A 69 11.69 -1.20 -7.03
C VAL A 69 10.71 -0.34 -6.23
N VAL A 70 11.17 0.33 -5.17
CA VAL A 70 10.35 1.25 -4.35
C VAL A 70 9.78 2.39 -5.19
N GLU A 71 10.60 3.04 -6.00
CA GLU A 71 10.18 4.09 -6.92
C GLU A 71 9.05 3.61 -7.83
N ARG A 72 9.23 2.45 -8.47
CA ARG A 72 8.24 1.91 -9.42
C ARG A 72 6.92 1.57 -8.76
N VAL A 73 6.94 0.96 -7.57
CA VAL A 73 5.70 0.67 -6.86
C VAL A 73 5.00 1.97 -6.46
N VAL A 74 5.71 2.97 -5.91
CA VAL A 74 5.12 4.26 -5.50
C VAL A 74 4.57 5.04 -6.69
N LEU A 75 5.25 5.06 -7.84
CA LEU A 75 4.74 5.73 -9.03
C LEU A 75 3.50 5.05 -9.63
N ALA A 76 3.47 3.71 -9.64
CA ALA A 76 2.29 2.97 -10.09
C ALA A 76 1.09 3.21 -9.16
N LEU A 77 1.38 3.31 -7.87
CA LEU A 77 0.48 3.66 -6.80
C LEU A 77 -0.08 5.09 -6.98
N ASN A 78 0.75 6.10 -7.24
CA ASN A 78 0.29 7.45 -7.62
C ASN A 78 -0.67 7.42 -8.82
N ALA A 79 -0.36 6.61 -9.84
CA ALA A 79 -1.24 6.47 -11.02
C ALA A 79 -2.60 5.86 -10.67
N VAL A 80 -2.69 4.98 -9.68
CA VAL A 80 -3.98 4.49 -9.15
C VAL A 80 -4.74 5.63 -8.47
N ASN A 81 -4.05 6.46 -7.68
CA ASN A 81 -4.68 7.63 -7.04
C ASN A 81 -5.22 8.62 -8.08
N GLU A 82 -4.43 8.96 -9.09
CA GLU A 82 -4.84 9.86 -10.18
C GLU A 82 -6.05 9.30 -10.97
N ALA A 83 -6.10 7.98 -11.21
CA ALA A 83 -7.22 7.34 -11.89
C ALA A 83 -8.53 7.35 -11.07
N HIS A 84 -8.44 7.69 -9.79
CA HIS A 84 -9.55 7.75 -8.83
C HIS A 84 -9.64 9.15 -8.21
N ASP A 85 -9.58 10.18 -9.07
CA ASP A 85 -9.81 11.59 -8.74
C ASP A 85 -8.90 12.14 -7.62
N GLU A 86 -7.68 11.62 -7.52
CA GLU A 86 -6.68 12.00 -6.51
C GLU A 86 -7.13 11.75 -5.06
N CYS A 87 -8.17 10.92 -4.88
CA CYS A 87 -8.85 10.67 -3.61
C CYS A 87 -8.90 9.18 -3.24
N ALA A 88 -8.03 8.35 -3.82
CA ALA A 88 -8.04 6.90 -3.59
C ALA A 88 -7.56 6.50 -2.19
N PHE A 89 -6.64 7.27 -1.63
CA PHE A 89 -5.95 6.92 -0.39
C PHE A 89 -6.01 8.09 0.59
N GLU A 90 -6.63 7.91 1.75
CA GLU A 90 -6.53 8.86 2.84
C GLU A 90 -5.26 8.59 3.67
N THR A 91 -5.12 9.29 4.79
CA THR A 91 -3.94 9.19 5.65
C THR A 91 -3.66 7.75 6.07
N ASP A 92 -4.70 7.03 6.50
CA ASP A 92 -4.55 5.66 7.03
C ASP A 92 -4.20 4.66 5.93
N GLU A 93 -4.76 4.80 4.72
CA GLU A 93 -4.42 3.95 3.58
C GLU A 93 -2.98 4.19 3.13
N ARG A 94 -2.53 5.45 3.09
CA ARG A 94 -1.16 5.80 2.74
C ARG A 94 -0.18 5.20 3.75
N GLU A 95 -0.49 5.28 5.04
CA GLU A 95 0.33 4.69 6.11
C GLU A 95 0.39 3.16 5.97
N GLN A 96 -0.75 2.50 5.73
CA GLN A 96 -0.79 1.05 5.49
C GLN A 96 0.03 0.63 4.26
N LEU A 97 -0.04 1.38 3.16
CA LEU A 97 0.73 1.12 1.94
C LEU A 97 2.24 1.29 2.18
N CYS A 98 2.65 2.35 2.86
CA CYS A 98 4.06 2.59 3.19
C CYS A 98 4.61 1.50 4.13
N LEU A 99 3.84 1.15 5.16
CA LEU A 99 4.19 0.08 6.09
C LEU A 99 4.32 -1.27 5.37
N TYR A 100 3.37 -1.59 4.49
CA TYR A 100 3.40 -2.83 3.73
C TYR A 100 4.66 -2.93 2.85
N ILE A 101 5.06 -1.86 2.14
CA ILE A 101 6.27 -1.83 1.31
C ILE A 101 7.53 -2.06 2.18
N ASP A 102 7.63 -1.36 3.32
CA ASP A 102 8.73 -1.49 4.26
C ASP A 102 8.84 -2.90 4.84
N GLU A 103 7.72 -3.47 5.30
CA GLU A 103 7.70 -4.80 5.88
C GLU A 103 7.98 -5.88 4.84
N ALA A 104 7.42 -5.79 3.64
CA ALA A 104 7.68 -6.73 2.55
C ALA A 104 9.18 -6.76 2.18
N LEU A 105 9.83 -5.59 2.08
CA LEU A 105 11.28 -5.52 1.86
C LEU A 105 12.06 -6.16 3.02
N THR A 106 11.65 -5.87 4.26
CA THR A 106 12.26 -6.43 5.48
C THR A 106 12.14 -7.95 5.52
N GLU A 107 10.97 -8.51 5.19
CA GLU A 107 10.75 -9.96 5.13
C GLU A 107 11.61 -10.64 4.05
N HIS A 108 11.96 -9.91 2.98
CA HIS A 108 12.89 -10.35 1.95
C HIS A 108 14.37 -10.13 2.30
N GLY A 109 14.67 -9.71 3.52
CA GLY A 109 16.04 -9.59 4.05
C GLY A 109 16.73 -8.26 3.73
N VAL A 110 15.99 -7.26 3.24
CA VAL A 110 16.50 -5.90 3.09
C VAL A 110 16.52 -5.20 4.45
N ASP A 111 17.67 -4.67 4.85
CA ASP A 111 17.75 -3.77 6.00
C ASP A 111 17.33 -2.37 5.59
N VAL A 112 16.02 -2.11 5.59
CA VAL A 112 15.45 -0.83 5.16
C VAL A 112 16.00 0.34 5.99
N ALA A 113 16.24 0.13 7.29
CA ALA A 113 16.78 1.17 8.16
C ALA A 113 18.23 1.54 7.76
N ALA A 114 19.07 0.55 7.47
CA ALA A 114 20.42 0.80 6.97
C ALA A 114 20.40 1.44 5.57
N LEU A 115 19.51 0.97 4.69
CA LEU A 115 19.32 1.48 3.34
C LEU A 115 18.96 2.98 3.34
N THR A 116 17.94 3.38 4.09
CA THR A 116 17.53 4.79 4.16
C THR A 116 18.59 5.65 4.85
N ALA A 117 19.21 5.14 5.92
CA ALA A 117 20.27 5.84 6.65
C ALA A 117 21.49 6.13 5.76
N SER A 118 21.80 5.25 4.80
CA SER A 118 22.89 5.48 3.81
C SER A 118 22.68 6.75 2.97
N ARG A 119 21.42 7.18 2.80
CA ARG A 119 21.01 8.39 2.09
C ARG A 119 20.61 9.55 3.01
N GLY A 120 20.80 9.40 4.32
CA GLY A 120 20.43 10.41 5.32
C GLY A 120 18.92 10.50 5.57
N LEU A 121 18.16 9.46 5.21
CA LEU A 121 16.71 9.37 5.37
C LEU A 121 16.34 8.47 6.56
N GLY A 122 15.25 8.79 7.22
CA GLY A 122 14.57 7.92 8.18
C GLY A 122 13.89 6.74 7.48
N ARG A 123 13.71 5.63 8.19
CA ARG A 123 13.05 4.42 7.67
C ARG A 123 11.67 4.70 7.08
N HIS A 124 10.88 5.54 7.76
CA HIS A 124 9.54 5.94 7.33
C HIS A 124 9.54 6.87 6.11
N GLU A 125 10.69 7.46 5.76
CA GLU A 125 10.84 8.37 4.62
C GLU A 125 11.18 7.59 3.32
N LEU A 126 11.20 6.24 3.36
CA LEU A 126 11.58 5.40 2.23
C LEU A 126 10.84 5.76 0.93
N THR A 127 9.53 6.01 1.02
CA THR A 127 8.66 6.30 -0.11
C THR A 127 8.52 7.79 -0.40
N ASP A 128 8.95 8.66 0.52
CA ASP A 128 8.60 10.08 0.55
C ASP A 128 9.05 10.83 -0.70
N GLN A 129 10.16 10.42 -1.31
CA GLN A 129 10.71 11.08 -2.49
C GLN A 129 9.80 11.01 -3.72
N TRP A 130 8.98 9.98 -3.85
CA TRP A 130 8.16 9.72 -5.04
C TRP A 130 6.67 9.85 -4.78
N ARG A 131 6.29 10.12 -3.53
CA ARG A 131 4.90 10.09 -3.10
C ARG A 131 4.20 11.39 -3.48
N ASP A 132 3.27 11.31 -4.43
CA ASP A 132 2.42 12.45 -4.84
C ASP A 132 0.93 12.25 -4.49
N TRP A 133 0.56 11.07 -3.99
CA TRP A 133 -0.80 10.75 -3.57
C TRP A 133 -1.22 11.29 -2.21
#